data_AF-A0A1Y2M7J0-F1
#
_entry.id   AF-A0A1Y2M7J0-F1
#
_cell.length_a   1.000
_cell.length_b   1.000
_cell.length_c   1.000
_cell.angle_alpha   90.00
_cell.angle_beta   90.00
_cell.angle_gamma   90.00
#
_symmetry.space_group_name_H-M   'P 1'
#
loop_
_entity.id
_entity.type
_entity.pdbx_description
1 polymer ?
#
loop_
_entity_poly.entity_id
_entity_poly.type
_entity_poly.pdbx_seq_one_letter_code
_entity_poly.pdbx_strand_id
1 'polypeptide(L)'
;MPALSPLTTLPPFLLASALSAYALYLSKTNISLLQKYESASEKAAQWSNTAAQRLRKTRTTQASGTVAAALSFLAGTTLPFLPSYHSPATLGLLGLSQCLLLYGARTHMSGFWNEGTQARVPFLEGFNDAVRGSEAVVGVLDLLVWSWAVAGGVWLADLGALGVGVWAGVVGARGVWVMRERGGGGY
;
A
#
# COMPACT_ATOMS: atom_id res chain seq x y z
N MET A 1 -6.60 27.24 16.00
CA MET A 1 -5.32 26.54 16.20
C MET A 1 -4.36 26.99 15.11
N PRO A 2 -3.07 27.22 15.42
CA PRO A 2 -2.08 27.57 14.40
C PRO A 2 -1.95 26.45 13.37
N ALA A 3 -1.55 26.80 12.15
CA ALA A 3 -1.23 25.81 11.14
C ALA A 3 0.02 25.02 11.54
N LEU A 4 0.03 23.73 11.20
CA LEU A 4 1.18 22.86 11.42
C LEU A 4 2.37 23.33 10.57
N SER A 5 3.57 23.22 11.12
CA SER A 5 4.78 23.65 10.43
C SER A 5 5.15 22.69 9.28
N PRO A 6 5.77 23.17 8.19
CA PRO A 6 6.27 22.30 7.12
C PRO A 6 7.25 21.24 7.61
N LEU A 7 8.05 21.56 8.64
CA LEU A 7 8.98 20.61 9.27
C LEU A 7 8.25 19.36 9.81
N THR A 8 7.00 19.54 10.26
CA THR A 8 6.18 18.46 10.84
C THR A 8 5.33 17.70 9.83
N THR A 9 5.09 18.27 8.66
CA THR A 9 4.16 17.71 7.67
C THR A 9 4.88 17.15 6.43
N LEU A 10 5.98 17.78 6.00
CA LEU A 10 6.71 17.36 4.80
C LEU A 10 7.31 15.95 4.87
N PRO A 11 7.96 15.49 5.96
CA PRO A 11 8.57 14.16 5.97
C PRO A 11 7.54 13.03 5.75
N PRO A 12 6.37 13.02 6.45
CA PRO A 12 5.29 12.08 6.16
C PRO A 12 4.80 12.13 4.70
N PHE A 13 4.61 13.33 4.14
CA PHE A 13 4.13 13.48 2.76
C PHE A 13 5.14 12.98 1.71
N LEU A 14 6.43 13.28 1.88
CA LEU A 14 7.48 12.83 0.97
C LEU A 14 7.62 11.31 1.00
N LEU A 15 7.62 10.70 2.19
CA LEU A 15 7.68 9.25 2.31
C LEU A 15 6.43 8.60 1.72
N ALA A 16 5.24 9.11 2.04
CA ALA A 16 3.99 8.60 1.48
C ALA A 16 3.99 8.67 -0.05
N SER A 17 4.49 9.77 -0.63
CA SER A 17 4.63 9.92 -2.09
C SER A 17 5.59 8.89 -2.67
N ALA A 18 6.78 8.73 -2.10
CA ALA A 18 7.78 7.80 -2.59
C ALA A 18 7.31 6.34 -2.51
N LEU A 19 6.76 5.92 -1.37
CA LEU A 19 6.23 4.57 -1.19
C LEU A 19 5.02 4.31 -2.09
N SER A 20 4.13 5.28 -2.26
CA SER A 20 2.97 5.12 -3.14
C SER A 20 3.40 5.02 -4.61
N ALA A 21 4.37 5.81 -5.06
CA ALA A 21 4.95 5.70 -6.40
C ALA A 21 5.59 4.32 -6.63
N TYR A 22 6.32 3.82 -5.63
CA TYR A 22 6.90 2.48 -5.70
C TYR A 22 5.83 1.38 -5.76
N ALA A 23 4.76 1.48 -4.96
CA ALA A 23 3.62 0.56 -5.03
C ALA A 23 2.95 0.58 -6.42
N LEU A 24 2.75 1.76 -7.00
CA LEU A 24 2.18 1.90 -8.35
C LEU A 24 3.09 1.28 -9.43
N TYR A 25 4.41 1.46 -9.31
CA TYR A 25 5.38 0.82 -10.19
C TYR A 25 5.32 -0.71 -10.10
N LEU A 26 5.27 -1.26 -8.88
CA LEU A 26 5.11 -2.70 -8.67
C LEU A 26 3.77 -3.20 -9.23
N SER A 27 2.67 -2.52 -8.94
CA SER A 27 1.34 -2.86 -9.48
C SER A 27 1.33 -2.90 -11.00
N LYS A 28 1.94 -1.91 -11.67
CA LYS A 28 2.06 -1.88 -13.13
C LYS A 28 2.77 -3.14 -13.64
N THR A 29 3.92 -3.49 -13.04
CA THR A 29 4.69 -4.67 -13.42
C THR A 29 3.88 -5.96 -13.21
N ASN A 30 3.24 -6.12 -12.05
CA ASN A 30 2.45 -7.30 -11.71
C ASN A 30 1.24 -7.47 -12.64
N ILE A 31 0.51 -6.39 -12.89
CA ILE A 31 -0.65 -6.40 -13.79
C ILE A 31 -0.20 -6.80 -15.21
N SER A 32 0.90 -6.24 -15.71
CA SER A 32 1.42 -6.61 -17.04
C SER A 32 1.85 -8.09 -17.11
N LEU A 33 2.37 -8.66 -16.02
CA LEU A 33 2.68 -10.09 -15.95
C LEU A 33 1.41 -10.96 -15.93
N LEU A 34 0.42 -10.60 -15.12
CA LEU A 34 -0.86 -11.32 -15.02
C LEU A 34 -1.65 -11.28 -16.33
N GLN A 35 -1.62 -10.14 -17.04
CA GLN A 35 -2.29 -9.97 -18.33
C GLN A 35 -1.82 -10.98 -19.40
N LYS A 36 -0.57 -11.47 -19.32
CA LYS A 36 -0.07 -12.52 -20.23
C LYS A 36 -0.84 -13.83 -20.09
N TYR A 37 -1.42 -14.09 -18.92
CA TYR A 37 -2.15 -15.31 -18.58
C TYR A 37 -3.67 -15.11 -18.53
N GLU A 38 -4.15 -13.89 -18.84
CA GLU A 38 -5.55 -13.50 -18.72
C GLU A 38 -6.46 -14.36 -19.61
N SER A 39 -6.10 -14.53 -20.89
CA SER A 39 -6.90 -15.27 -21.86
C SER A 39 -7.05 -16.75 -21.48
N ALA A 40 -5.98 -17.38 -21.00
CA ALA A 40 -6.01 -18.74 -20.49
C ALA A 40 -6.89 -18.84 -19.23
N SER A 41 -6.80 -17.85 -18.34
CA SER A 41 -7.59 -17.78 -17.10
C SER A 41 -9.08 -17.57 -17.39
N GLU A 42 -9.43 -16.75 -18.39
CA GLU A 42 -10.80 -16.55 -18.86
C GLU A 42 -11.37 -17.84 -19.48
N LYS A 43 -10.57 -18.53 -20.29
CA LYS A 43 -11.00 -19.81 -20.86
C LYS A 43 -11.24 -20.84 -19.76
N ALA A 44 -10.36 -20.93 -18.76
CA ALA A 44 -10.56 -21.79 -17.60
C ALA A 44 -11.81 -21.40 -16.79
N ALA A 45 -12.10 -20.10 -16.66
CA ALA A 45 -13.27 -19.58 -15.96
C ALA A 45 -14.60 -19.97 -16.62
N GLN A 46 -14.63 -20.21 -17.94
CA GLN A 46 -15.82 -20.70 -18.64
C GLN A 46 -16.22 -22.12 -18.22
N TRP A 47 -15.24 -22.92 -17.78
CA TRP A 47 -15.45 -24.33 -17.43
C TRP A 47 -15.37 -24.60 -15.92
N SER A 48 -15.03 -23.59 -15.11
CA SER A 48 -14.87 -23.76 -13.66
C SER A 48 -15.24 -22.48 -12.88
N ASN A 49 -16.23 -22.60 -12.00
CA ASN A 49 -16.61 -21.54 -11.07
C ASN A 49 -15.44 -21.10 -10.16
N THR A 50 -14.58 -22.03 -9.76
CA THR A 50 -13.38 -21.74 -8.97
C THR A 50 -12.39 -20.88 -9.75
N ALA A 51 -12.17 -21.19 -11.03
CA ALA A 51 -11.31 -20.38 -11.90
C ALA A 51 -11.90 -18.97 -12.12
N ALA A 52 -13.21 -18.88 -12.35
CA ALA A 52 -13.91 -17.59 -12.46
C ALA A 52 -13.78 -16.74 -11.18
N GLN A 53 -13.95 -17.36 -10.01
CA GLN A 53 -13.79 -16.67 -8.73
C GLN A 53 -12.36 -16.19 -8.51
N ARG A 54 -11.35 -17.01 -8.85
CA ARG A 54 -9.93 -16.62 -8.74
C ARG A 54 -9.60 -15.46 -9.68
N LEU A 55 -10.03 -15.53 -10.94
CA LEU A 55 -9.85 -14.44 -11.91
C LEU A 55 -10.46 -13.13 -11.40
N ARG A 56 -11.69 -13.19 -10.88
CA ARG A 56 -12.35 -12.03 -10.28
C ARG A 56 -11.54 -11.48 -9.10
N LYS A 57 -11.11 -12.32 -8.17
CA LYS A 57 -10.29 -11.90 -7.02
C LYS A 57 -8.96 -11.26 -7.46
N THR A 58 -8.28 -11.83 -8.46
CA THR A 58 -7.06 -11.25 -9.03
C THR A 58 -7.32 -9.82 -9.50
N ARG A 59 -8.34 -9.61 -10.33
CA ARG A 59 -8.70 -8.28 -10.85
C ARG A 59 -9.05 -7.31 -9.73
N THR A 60 -9.93 -7.70 -8.80
CA THR A 60 -10.40 -6.79 -7.76
C THR A 60 -9.32 -6.42 -6.75
N THR A 61 -8.43 -7.36 -6.40
CA THR A 61 -7.34 -7.10 -5.45
C THR A 61 -6.26 -6.21 -6.05
N GLN A 62 -5.84 -6.48 -7.29
CA GLN A 62 -4.90 -5.60 -8.02
C GLN A 62 -5.47 -4.20 -8.21
N ALA A 63 -6.75 -4.09 -8.58
CA ALA A 63 -7.43 -2.81 -8.71
C ALA A 63 -7.48 -2.06 -7.37
N SER A 64 -7.91 -2.71 -6.28
CA SER A 64 -8.01 -2.05 -4.98
C SER A 64 -6.67 -1.56 -4.46
N GLY A 65 -5.60 -2.35 -4.60
CA GLY A 65 -4.25 -1.95 -4.19
C GLY A 65 -3.75 -0.76 -4.99
N THR A 66 -3.94 -0.80 -6.30
CA THR A 66 -3.50 0.25 -7.23
C THR A 66 -4.25 1.56 -6.98
N VAL A 67 -5.58 1.51 -6.79
CA VAL A 67 -6.39 2.70 -6.52
C VAL A 67 -6.02 3.31 -5.17
N ALA A 68 -5.85 2.51 -4.11
CA ALA A 68 -5.46 3.01 -2.80
C ALA A 68 -4.06 3.66 -2.84
N ALA A 69 -3.10 3.04 -3.52
CA ALA A 69 -1.77 3.62 -3.73
C ALA A 69 -1.85 4.94 -4.54
N ALA A 70 -2.68 5.00 -5.59
CA ALA A 70 -2.85 6.21 -6.38
C ALA A 70 -3.43 7.37 -5.56
N LEU A 71 -4.45 7.10 -4.75
CA LEU A 71 -5.04 8.11 -3.86
C LEU A 71 -4.07 8.56 -2.76
N SER A 72 -3.27 7.63 -2.21
CA SER A 72 -2.19 7.96 -1.28
C SER A 72 -1.11 8.81 -1.93
N PHE A 73 -0.72 8.50 -3.17
CA PHE A 73 0.23 9.30 -3.96
C PHE A 73 -0.28 10.72 -4.20
N LEU A 74 -1.55 10.85 -4.62
CA LEU A 74 -2.19 12.16 -4.83
C LEU A 74 -2.18 12.97 -3.53
N ALA A 75 -2.57 12.39 -2.39
CA ALA A 75 -2.54 13.11 -1.13
C ALA A 75 -1.12 13.53 -0.72
N GLY A 76 -0.15 12.61 -0.80
CA GLY A 76 1.24 12.88 -0.45
C GLY A 76 1.90 13.96 -1.33
N THR A 77 1.50 14.05 -2.59
CA THR A 77 2.09 15.00 -3.55
C THR A 77 1.36 16.33 -3.60
N THR A 78 0.05 16.38 -3.36
CA THR A 78 -0.74 17.62 -3.49
C THR A 78 -0.84 18.41 -2.19
N LEU A 79 -1.04 17.75 -1.05
CA LEU A 79 -1.22 18.42 0.25
C LEU A 79 -0.05 19.32 0.67
N PRO A 80 1.23 19.02 0.38
CA PRO A 80 2.34 19.94 0.65
C PRO A 80 2.16 21.33 0.04
N PHE A 81 1.48 21.43 -1.11
CA PHE A 81 1.29 22.68 -1.84
C PHE A 81 -0.02 23.40 -1.48
N LEU A 82 -0.79 22.86 -0.52
CA LEU A 82 -2.07 23.39 -0.08
C LEU A 82 -2.04 23.73 1.42
N PRO A 83 -1.22 24.71 1.86
CA PRO A 83 -1.00 25.02 3.27
C PRO A 83 -2.26 25.49 4.01
N SER A 84 -3.28 25.96 3.29
CA SER A 84 -4.59 26.31 3.86
C SER A 84 -5.28 25.13 4.55
N TYR A 85 -4.92 23.89 4.22
CA TYR A 85 -5.46 22.67 4.83
C TYR A 85 -4.60 22.13 5.97
N HIS A 86 -3.53 22.83 6.38
CA HIS A 86 -2.56 22.34 7.38
C HIS A 86 -3.01 22.58 8.83
N SER A 87 -4.33 22.57 9.10
CA SER A 87 -4.80 22.57 10.48
C SER A 87 -4.60 21.18 11.11
N PRO A 88 -4.33 21.10 12.44
CA PRO A 88 -4.20 19.83 13.16
C PRO A 88 -5.35 18.85 12.90
N ALA A 89 -6.59 19.35 13.00
CA ALA A 89 -7.80 18.54 12.78
C ALA A 89 -7.92 18.07 11.32
N THR A 90 -7.70 18.95 10.34
CA THR A 90 -7.83 18.62 8.92
C THR A 90 -6.80 17.57 8.49
N LEU A 91 -5.52 17.80 8.76
CA LEU A 91 -4.47 16.83 8.38
C LEU A 91 -4.59 15.54 9.18
N GLY A 92 -4.93 15.63 10.46
CA GLY A 92 -5.19 14.48 11.31
C GLY A 92 -6.26 13.56 10.74
N LEU A 93 -7.44 14.11 10.43
CA LEU A 93 -8.55 13.36 9.84
C LEU A 93 -8.24 12.82 8.45
N LEU A 94 -7.55 13.60 7.61
CA LEU A 94 -7.12 13.13 6.28
C LEU A 94 -6.13 11.97 6.39
N GLY A 95 -5.15 12.08 7.30
CA GLY A 95 -4.17 11.01 7.56
C GLY A 95 -4.86 9.72 8.02
N LEU A 96 -5.78 9.81 8.98
CA LEU A 96 -6.55 8.64 9.42
C LEU A 96 -7.45 8.08 8.31
N SER A 97 -8.04 8.94 7.46
CA SER A 97 -8.84 8.51 6.31
C SER A 97 -7.99 7.72 5.30
N GLN A 98 -6.76 8.18 5.03
CA GLN A 98 -5.82 7.46 4.17
C GLN A 98 -5.37 6.13 4.79
N CYS A 99 -5.12 6.11 6.10
CA CYS A 99 -4.86 4.88 6.84
C CYS A 99 -5.97 3.85 6.63
N LEU A 100 -7.25 4.24 6.80
CA LEU A 100 -8.39 3.34 6.63
C LEU A 100 -8.51 2.82 5.18
N LEU A 101 -8.34 3.70 4.19
CA LEU A 101 -8.36 3.33 2.78
C LEU A 101 -7.28 2.28 2.46
N LEU A 102 -6.04 2.56 2.87
CA LEU A 102 -4.89 1.69 2.63
C LEU A 102 -5.02 0.38 3.40
N TYR A 103 -5.54 0.41 4.63
CA TYR A 103 -5.78 -0.77 5.44
C TYR A 103 -6.82 -1.69 4.79
N GLY A 104 -7.91 -1.11 4.26
CA GLY A 104 -8.91 -1.85 3.48
C GLY A 104 -8.30 -2.52 2.25
N ALA A 105 -7.47 -1.80 1.48
CA ALA A 105 -6.80 -2.38 0.32
C ALA A 105 -5.78 -3.47 0.71
N ARG A 106 -4.97 -3.23 1.76
CA ARG A 106 -4.00 -4.17 2.30
C ARG A 106 -4.66 -5.45 2.78
N THR A 107 -5.76 -5.35 3.54
CA THR A 107 -6.50 -6.52 4.05
C THR A 107 -7.14 -7.31 2.91
N HIS A 108 -7.77 -6.63 1.94
CA HIS A 108 -8.32 -7.27 0.76
C HIS A 108 -7.25 -8.00 -0.08
N MET A 109 -6.08 -7.39 -0.28
CA MET A 109 -4.98 -8.00 -1.02
C MET A 109 -4.31 -9.15 -0.24
N SER A 110 -3.95 -8.94 1.03
CA SER A 110 -3.24 -9.94 1.83
C SER A 110 -4.03 -11.22 2.06
N GLY A 111 -5.37 -11.15 2.07
CA GLY A 111 -6.24 -12.33 2.13
C GLY A 111 -6.23 -13.19 0.85
N PHE A 112 -5.68 -12.69 -0.25
CA PHE A 112 -5.60 -13.42 -1.52
C PHE A 112 -4.16 -13.66 -1.99
N TRP A 113 -3.29 -12.67 -1.86
CA TRP A 113 -1.87 -12.72 -2.23
C TRP A 113 -1.03 -13.06 -1.01
N ASN A 114 -1.00 -14.36 -0.67
CA ASN A 114 -0.12 -14.92 0.34
C ASN A 114 0.28 -16.34 -0.07
N GLU A 115 1.39 -16.83 0.48
CA GLU A 115 1.94 -18.16 0.20
C GLU A 115 0.95 -19.30 0.52
N GLY A 116 0.04 -19.09 1.47
CA GLY A 116 -1.00 -20.07 1.80
C GLY A 116 -2.14 -20.17 0.78
N THR A 117 -2.31 -19.17 -0.09
CA THR A 117 -3.46 -19.05 -1.00
C THR A 117 -3.05 -19.10 -2.48
N GLN A 118 -1.87 -18.58 -2.81
CA GLN A 118 -1.27 -18.63 -4.14
C GLN A 118 -0.15 -19.67 -4.16
N ALA A 119 -0.47 -20.86 -4.66
CA ALA A 119 0.54 -21.85 -4.96
C ALA A 119 1.41 -21.34 -6.13
N ARG A 120 2.72 -21.31 -5.91
CA ARG A 120 3.69 -21.06 -7.00
C ARG A 120 3.65 -22.25 -7.96
N VAL A 121 3.52 -21.96 -9.25
CA VAL A 121 3.37 -23.00 -10.27
C VAL A 121 4.72 -23.24 -10.94
N PRO A 122 5.24 -24.48 -10.98
CA PRO A 122 6.46 -24.80 -11.71
C PRO A 122 6.37 -24.33 -13.16
N PHE A 123 7.48 -23.79 -13.69
CA PHE A 123 7.62 -23.34 -15.08
C PHE A 123 6.78 -22.12 -15.50
N LEU A 124 6.01 -21.49 -14.58
CA LEU A 124 5.31 -20.22 -14.82
C LEU A 124 5.99 -19.06 -14.09
N GLU A 125 7.23 -18.76 -14.45
CA GLU A 125 8.05 -17.74 -13.80
C GLU A 125 7.36 -16.37 -13.75
N GLY A 126 6.80 -15.90 -14.87
CA GLY A 126 6.11 -14.61 -14.91
C GLY A 126 4.88 -14.55 -13.99
N PHE A 127 4.18 -15.67 -13.80
CA PHE A 127 3.07 -15.74 -12.84
C PHE A 127 3.58 -15.70 -11.40
N ASN A 128 4.62 -16.47 -11.09
CA ASN A 128 5.24 -16.49 -9.77
C ASN A 128 5.86 -15.13 -9.41
N ASP A 129 6.42 -14.41 -10.39
CA ASP A 129 6.90 -13.03 -10.25
C ASP A 129 5.76 -12.08 -9.88
N ALA A 130 4.62 -12.20 -10.56
CA ALA A 130 3.45 -11.40 -10.23
C ALA A 130 2.91 -11.69 -8.82
N VAL A 131 2.94 -12.96 -8.37
CA VAL A 131 2.57 -13.33 -6.99
C VAL A 131 3.51 -12.65 -5.99
N ARG A 132 4.83 -12.83 -6.14
CA ARG A 132 5.85 -12.20 -5.27
C ARG A 132 5.75 -10.68 -5.25
N GLY A 133 5.54 -10.09 -6.43
CA GLY A 133 5.36 -8.66 -6.57
C GLY A 133 4.07 -8.17 -5.93
N SER A 134 3.00 -8.97 -5.89
CA SER A 134 1.74 -8.60 -5.24
C SER A 134 1.83 -8.66 -3.72
N GLU A 135 2.55 -9.65 -3.18
CA GLU A 135 2.97 -9.68 -1.77
C GLU A 135 3.84 -8.46 -1.45
N ALA A 136 4.66 -8.01 -2.41
CA ALA A 136 5.42 -6.79 -2.26
C ALA A 136 4.56 -5.55 -2.08
N VAL A 137 3.54 -5.42 -2.92
CA VAL A 137 2.56 -4.32 -2.81
C VAL A 137 1.86 -4.37 -1.45
N VAL A 138 1.47 -5.56 -0.95
CA VAL A 138 0.88 -5.70 0.39
C VAL A 138 1.81 -5.14 1.48
N GLY A 139 3.10 -5.45 1.44
CA GLY A 139 4.08 -4.93 2.41
C GLY A 139 4.26 -3.41 2.33
N VAL A 140 4.25 -2.84 1.12
CA VAL A 140 4.34 -1.38 0.94
C VAL A 140 3.07 -0.69 1.43
N LEU A 141 1.89 -1.25 1.15
CA LEU A 141 0.62 -0.75 1.67
C LEU A 141 0.59 -0.79 3.20
N ASP A 142 1.10 -1.86 3.82
CA ASP A 142 1.22 -1.97 5.28
C ASP A 142 2.08 -0.84 5.86
N LEU A 143 3.22 -0.54 5.24
CA LEU A 143 4.08 0.57 5.65
C LEU A 143 3.39 1.93 5.51
N LEU A 144 2.63 2.13 4.41
CA LEU A 144 1.82 3.33 4.21
C LEU A 144 0.70 3.46 5.25
N VAL A 145 0.04 2.37 5.64
CA VAL A 145 -0.97 2.37 6.72
C VAL A 145 -0.37 2.92 8.01
N TRP A 146 0.77 2.38 8.44
CA TRP A 146 1.44 2.83 9.66
C TRP A 146 1.93 4.27 9.54
N SER A 147 2.47 4.67 8.38
CA SER A 147 2.91 6.05 8.15
C SER A 147 1.76 7.05 8.31
N TRP A 148 0.63 6.79 7.66
CA TRP A 148 -0.54 7.68 7.74
C TRP A 148 -1.25 7.63 9.10
N ALA A 149 -1.30 6.46 9.75
CA ALA A 149 -1.87 6.31 11.09
C ALA A 149 -1.11 7.16 12.11
N VAL A 150 0.21 7.03 12.13
CA VAL A 150 1.05 7.75 13.10
C VAL A 150 1.10 9.23 12.78
N ALA A 151 1.24 9.62 11.50
CA ALA A 151 1.19 11.03 11.10
C ALA A 151 -0.15 11.68 11.48
N GLY A 152 -1.27 11.02 11.17
CA GLY A 152 -2.61 11.49 11.53
C GLY A 152 -2.79 11.68 13.03
N GLY A 153 -2.37 10.69 13.83
CA GLY A 153 -2.41 10.78 15.30
C GLY A 153 -1.52 11.88 15.87
N VAL A 154 -0.30 12.00 15.36
CA VAL A 154 0.65 13.07 15.74
C VAL A 154 0.08 14.46 15.46
N TRP A 155 -0.54 14.65 14.28
CA TRP A 155 -1.13 15.92 13.90
C TRP A 155 -2.37 16.26 14.74
N LEU A 156 -3.24 15.29 15.04
CA LEU A 156 -4.39 15.50 15.93
C LEU A 156 -3.96 15.89 17.35
N ALA A 157 -2.88 15.28 17.84
CA ALA A 157 -2.33 15.54 19.16
C ALA A 157 -1.43 16.80 19.21
N ASP A 158 -1.22 17.47 18.08
CA ASP A 158 -0.38 18.68 17.94
C ASP A 158 1.02 18.54 18.58
N LEU A 159 1.66 17.38 18.38
CA LEU A 159 2.95 17.06 19.02
C LEU A 159 4.15 17.79 18.41
N GLY A 160 3.93 18.66 17.42
CA GLY A 160 4.97 19.44 16.76
C GLY A 160 6.15 18.58 16.26
N ALA A 161 7.36 19.08 16.46
CA ALA A 161 8.59 18.42 16.00
C ALA A 161 8.87 17.06 16.67
N LEU A 162 8.44 16.88 17.93
CA LEU A 162 8.55 15.58 18.61
C LEU A 162 7.75 14.50 17.89
N GLY A 163 6.61 14.89 17.32
CA GLY A 163 5.77 14.03 16.51
C GLY A 163 6.47 13.42 15.29
N VAL A 164 7.38 14.16 14.65
CA VAL A 164 8.18 13.64 13.52
C VAL A 164 9.12 12.54 13.98
N GLY A 165 9.73 12.69 15.15
CA GLY A 165 10.59 11.66 15.74
C GLY A 165 9.82 10.37 16.05
N VAL A 166 8.62 10.49 16.65
CA VAL A 166 7.72 9.35 16.90
C VAL A 166 7.32 8.67 15.59
N TRP A 167 6.89 9.45 14.60
CA TRP A 167 6.54 8.95 13.28
C TRP A 167 7.71 8.20 12.63
N ALA A 168 8.90 8.80 12.58
CA ALA A 168 10.07 8.19 11.97
C ALA A 168 10.48 6.90 12.68
N GLY A 169 10.43 6.88 14.02
CA GLY A 169 10.74 5.70 14.82
C GLY A 169 9.79 4.54 14.55
N VAL A 170 8.47 4.79 14.58
CA VAL A 170 7.46 3.75 14.35
C VAL A 170 7.50 3.24 12.91
N VAL A 171 7.54 4.14 11.93
CA VAL A 171 7.56 3.76 10.51
C VAL A 171 8.87 3.05 10.15
N GLY A 172 10.00 3.52 10.68
CA GLY A 172 11.30 2.87 10.50
C GLY A 172 11.31 1.46 11.07
N ALA A 173 10.86 1.28 12.32
CA ALA A 173 10.75 -0.04 12.95
C ALA A 173 9.82 -0.97 12.16
N ARG A 174 8.69 -0.45 11.68
CA ARG A 174 7.75 -1.23 10.86
C ARG A 174 8.37 -1.62 9.51
N GLY A 175 9.12 -0.72 8.88
CA GLY A 175 9.82 -0.98 7.62
C GLY A 175 10.82 -2.12 7.76
N VAL A 176 11.63 -2.11 8.82
CA VAL A 176 12.57 -3.20 9.14
C VAL A 176 11.84 -4.52 9.35
N TRP A 177 10.72 -4.50 10.08
CA TRP A 177 9.92 -5.71 10.31
C TRP A 177 9.35 -6.30 9.00
N VAL A 178 8.77 -5.46 8.13
CA VAL A 178 8.26 -5.90 6.81
C VAL A 178 9.38 -6.47 5.94
N MET A 179 10.57 -5.86 5.94
CA MET A 179 11.72 -6.41 5.20
C MET A 179 12.16 -7.76 5.76
N ARG A 180 12.17 -7.93 7.08
CA ARG A 180 12.56 -9.19 7.74
C ARG A 180 11.57 -10.32 7.44
N GLU A 181 10.28 -10.07 7.52
CA GLU A 181 9.27 -11.10 7.17
C GLU A 181 9.43 -11.58 5.73
N ARG A 182 9.79 -10.68 4.83
CA ARG A 182 9.95 -10.99 3.41
C ARG A 182 11.29 -11.64 3.07
N GLY A 183 12.35 -11.33 3.82
CA GLY A 183 13.67 -11.96 3.69
C GLY A 183 13.77 -13.32 4.37
N GLY A 184 12.91 -13.60 5.36
CA GLY A 184 12.92 -14.85 6.13
C GLY A 184 12.20 -16.03 5.49
N GLY A 185 11.40 -15.82 4.43
CA GLY A 185 10.65 -16.87 3.71
C GLY A 185 11.46 -17.63 2.65
N GLY A 186 12.78 -17.53 2.68
CA GLY A 186 13.69 -18.19 1.74
C GLY A 186 14.41 -19.38 2.37
N TYR A 187 13.68 -20.44 2.73
CA TYR A 187 14.20 -21.79 2.92
C TYR A 187 13.13 -22.82 2.54
#